data_AF-A0A950W620-F1
#
_entry.id   AF-A0A950W620-F1
#
_cell.length_a   1.000
_cell.length_b   1.000
_cell.length_c   1.000
_cell.angle_alpha   90.00
_cell.angle_beta   90.00
_cell.angle_gamma   90.00
#
_symmetry.space_group_name_H-M   'P 1'
#
loop_
_entity.id
_entity.type
_entity.pdbx_description
1 polymer ?
#
loop_
_entity_poly.entity_id
_entity_poly.type
_entity_poly.pdbx_seq_one_letter_code
_entity_poly.pdbx_strand_id
1 'polypeptide(L)'
;MRAEVKQGTPVGYYVTSAGKRIGAVDSSLPEAAMTCAAAKKMPKPDSPGSSCTGQRFTVVVAHAGDQRFALLYGEDGGSWHFCSAGQF
;
A
#
# COMPACT_ATOMS: atom_id res chain seq x y z
N MET A 1 -8.15 -6.13 -3.61
CA MET A 1 -6.95 -5.76 -4.39
C MET A 1 -7.21 -6.09 -5.84
N ARG A 2 -6.68 -5.30 -6.77
CA ARG A 2 -6.75 -5.54 -8.23
C ARG A 2 -5.42 -5.22 -8.88
N ALA A 3 -5.23 -5.74 -10.09
CA ALA A 3 -4.08 -5.43 -10.95
C ALA A 3 -4.50 -4.47 -12.08
N GLU A 4 -3.62 -3.56 -12.43
CA GLU A 4 -3.60 -2.90 -13.73
C GLU A 4 -2.81 -3.79 -14.70
N VAL A 5 -3.40 -4.11 -15.84
CA VAL A 5 -2.81 -5.02 -16.83
C VAL A 5 -2.64 -4.30 -18.15
N LYS A 6 -1.42 -4.32 -18.72
CA LYS A 6 -1.12 -3.81 -20.05
C LYS A 6 -0.61 -4.97 -20.90
N GLN A 7 -1.23 -5.20 -22.06
CA GLN A 7 -0.86 -6.27 -22.99
C GLN A 7 -0.73 -7.66 -22.33
N GLY A 8 -1.66 -7.99 -21.43
CA GLY A 8 -1.65 -9.26 -20.70
C GLY A 8 -0.65 -9.35 -19.54
N THR A 9 0.16 -8.32 -19.31
CA THR A 9 1.15 -8.26 -18.22
C THR A 9 0.67 -7.32 -17.10
N PRO A 10 0.66 -7.76 -15.83
CA PRO A 10 0.42 -6.88 -14.70
C PRO A 10 1.51 -5.80 -14.61
N VAL A 11 1.12 -4.53 -14.60
CA VAL A 11 2.04 -3.38 -14.49
C VAL A 11 1.94 -2.66 -13.16
N GLY A 12 0.97 -3.04 -12.32
CA GLY A 12 0.81 -2.49 -10.98
C GLY A 12 -0.36 -3.10 -10.24
N TYR A 13 -0.23 -3.22 -8.93
CA TYR A 13 -1.30 -3.65 -8.04
C TYR A 13 -1.76 -2.48 -7.18
N TYR A 14 -3.06 -2.43 -6.91
CA TYR A 14 -3.66 -1.40 -6.08
C TYR A 14 -4.77 -1.95 -5.19
N VAL A 15 -5.00 -1.27 -4.08
CA VAL A 15 -6.06 -1.61 -3.13
C VAL A 15 -7.38 -0.97 -3.56
N THR A 16 -8.47 -1.69 -3.32
CA THR A 16 -9.83 -1.24 -3.62
C THR A 16 -10.71 -1.39 -2.40
N SER A 17 -11.60 -0.43 -2.18
CA SER A 17 -12.69 -0.47 -1.22
C SER A 17 -14.01 -0.17 -1.94
N ALA A 18 -15.08 -0.90 -1.62
CA ALA A 18 -16.39 -0.76 -2.28
C ALA A 18 -16.33 -0.73 -3.82
N GLY A 19 -15.44 -1.53 -4.42
CA GLY A 19 -15.24 -1.62 -5.86
C GLY A 19 -14.43 -0.48 -6.50
N LYS A 20 -14.04 0.55 -5.74
CA LYS A 20 -13.24 1.70 -6.19
C LYS A 20 -11.81 1.59 -5.68
N ARG A 21 -10.84 2.10 -6.43
CA ARG A 21 -9.46 2.27 -5.94
C ARG A 21 -9.49 3.24 -4.76
N ILE A 22 -8.79 2.90 -3.67
CA ILE A 22 -8.68 3.82 -2.53
C ILE A 22 -7.96 5.10 -2.98
N GLY A 23 -8.43 6.25 -2.50
CA GLY A 23 -7.83 7.54 -2.86
C GLY A 23 -6.41 7.62 -2.31
N ALA A 24 -5.47 8.13 -3.11
CA ALA A 24 -4.11 8.36 -2.63
C ALA A 24 -4.12 9.34 -1.44
N VAL A 25 -3.22 9.15 -0.50
CA VAL A 25 -3.00 10.15 0.56
C VAL A 25 -2.14 11.27 -0.03
N ASP A 26 -2.69 12.48 -0.14
CA ASP A 26 -1.99 13.65 -0.71
C ASP A 26 -0.99 14.28 0.28
N SER A 27 -1.12 13.97 1.57
CA SER A 27 -0.26 14.44 2.66
C SER A 27 0.61 13.31 3.22
N SER A 28 1.64 13.67 3.98
CA SER A 28 2.45 12.68 4.70
C SER A 28 1.58 11.80 5.59
N LEU A 29 1.83 10.49 5.60
CA LEU A 29 1.10 9.55 6.44
C LEU A 29 1.21 9.92 7.93
N PRO A 30 0.11 9.81 8.70
CA PRO A 30 0.15 10.04 10.14
C PRO A 30 1.14 9.11 10.86
N GLU A 31 1.72 9.56 11.97
CA GLU A 31 2.66 8.76 12.76
C GLU A 31 2.07 7.42 13.21
N ALA A 32 0.78 7.39 13.58
CA ALA A 32 0.09 6.16 13.93
C ALA A 32 0.11 5.12 12.80
N ALA A 33 0.03 5.55 11.53
CA ALA A 33 0.13 4.66 10.38
C ALA A 33 1.55 4.12 10.19
N MET A 34 2.57 4.96 10.39
CA MET A 34 3.98 4.53 10.36
C MET A 34 4.29 3.51 11.47
N THR A 35 3.81 3.76 12.69
CA THR A 35 3.99 2.85 13.83
C THR A 35 3.26 1.53 13.63
N CYS A 36 2.05 1.55 13.04
CA CYS A 36 1.32 0.34 12.69
C CYS A 36 2.10 -0.53 11.68
N ALA A 37 2.65 0.08 10.63
CA ALA A 37 3.49 -0.63 9.66
C ALA A 37 4.72 -1.27 10.32
N ALA A 38 5.43 -0.53 11.17
CA ALA A 38 6.59 -1.04 11.90
C ALA A 38 6.22 -2.22 12.82
N ALA A 39 5.09 -2.14 13.54
CA ALA A 39 4.59 -3.23 14.37
C ALA A 39 4.22 -4.49 13.57
N LYS A 40 3.87 -4.33 12.28
CA LYS A 40 3.66 -5.42 11.33
C LYS A 40 4.93 -5.85 10.60
N LYS A 41 6.11 -5.38 11.04
CA LYS A 41 7.41 -5.67 10.45
C LYS A 41 7.52 -5.26 8.98
N MET A 42 6.73 -4.25 8.58
CA MET A 42 6.82 -3.66 7.25
C MET A 42 7.85 -2.53 7.24
N PRO A 43 8.52 -2.29 6.11
CA PRO A 43 9.40 -1.15 5.97
C PRO A 43 8.61 0.15 6.16
N LYS A 44 9.34 1.20 6.54
CA LYS A 44 8.75 2.53 6.72
C LYS A 44 8.03 2.94 5.43
N PRO A 45 6.75 3.32 5.50
CA PRO A 45 6.03 3.78 4.33
C PRO A 45 6.52 5.18 3.95
N ASP A 46 7.35 5.24 2.91
CA ASP A 46 8.00 6.43 2.37
C ASP A 46 7.47 6.75 0.97
N SER A 47 8.30 7.28 0.06
CA SER A 47 7.86 7.58 -1.29
C SER A 47 7.54 6.29 -2.05
N PRO A 48 6.32 6.14 -2.59
CA PRO A 48 5.93 4.94 -3.31
C PRO A 48 6.81 4.73 -4.56
N GLY A 49 7.20 3.48 -4.81
CA GLY A 49 7.89 3.10 -6.04
C GLY A 49 7.06 3.38 -7.30
N SER A 50 7.72 3.49 -8.45
CA SER A 50 7.08 3.81 -9.74
C SER A 50 6.06 2.76 -10.22
N SER A 51 6.18 1.52 -9.74
CA SER A 51 5.20 0.45 -9.95
C SER A 51 5.14 -0.43 -8.70
N CYS A 52 3.94 -0.86 -8.33
CA CYS A 52 3.77 -1.86 -7.27
C CYS A 52 3.61 -3.23 -7.92
N THR A 53 4.70 -3.98 -8.04
CA THR A 53 4.71 -5.36 -8.52
C THR A 53 5.49 -6.22 -7.54
N GLY A 54 5.35 -7.54 -7.64
CA GLY A 54 6.00 -8.44 -6.70
C GLY A 54 5.41 -9.84 -6.73
N GLN A 55 6.05 -10.72 -5.97
CA GLN A 55 5.68 -12.13 -5.82
C GLN A 55 4.60 -12.30 -4.74
N ARG A 56 4.61 -11.42 -3.73
CA ARG A 56 3.61 -11.39 -2.65
C ARG A 56 3.20 -9.96 -2.38
N PHE A 57 2.03 -9.81 -1.78
CA PHE A 57 1.49 -8.51 -1.40
C PHE A 57 0.86 -8.61 -0.02
N THR A 58 0.92 -7.50 0.72
CA THR A 58 0.17 -7.35 1.95
C THR A 58 -0.41 -5.95 2.05
N VAL A 59 -1.49 -5.82 2.81
CA VAL A 59 -2.12 -4.54 3.12
C VAL A 59 -2.14 -4.37 4.63
N VAL A 60 -1.46 -3.35 5.12
CA VAL A 60 -1.56 -2.94 6.52
C VAL A 60 -2.70 -1.93 6.63
N VAL A 61 -3.70 -2.26 7.44
CA VAL A 61 -4.79 -1.34 7.78
C VAL A 61 -4.43 -0.63 9.09
N ALA A 62 -4.23 0.67 9.01
CA ALA A 62 -3.85 1.50 10.15
C ALA A 62 -4.97 2.48 10.51
N HIS A 63 -5.07 2.81 11.78
CA HIS A 63 -6.04 3.77 12.32
C HIS A 63 -5.27 4.95 12.91
N ALA A 64 -5.68 6.18 12.58
CA ALA A 64 -5.20 7.41 13.22
C ALA A 64 -6.42 8.23 13.64
N GLY A 65 -6.84 8.08 14.90
CA GLY A 65 -8.15 8.55 15.34
C GLY A 65 -9.27 7.88 14.53
N ASP A 66 -10.15 8.70 13.95
CA ASP A 66 -11.27 8.23 13.12
C ASP A 66 -10.86 7.92 11.67
N GLN A 67 -9.66 8.32 11.25
CA GLN A 67 -9.17 8.05 9.90
C GLN A 67 -8.62 6.63 9.80
N ARG A 68 -8.98 5.95 8.70
CA ARG A 68 -8.47 4.62 8.37
C ARG A 68 -7.66 4.69 7.09
N PHE A 69 -6.49 4.06 7.12
CA PHE A 69 -5.55 4.02 6.01
C PHE A 69 -5.29 2.57 5.63
N ALA A 70 -5.13 2.32 4.34
CA ALA A 70 -4.60 1.07 3.81
C ALA A 70 -3.25 1.33 3.16
N LEU A 71 -2.22 0.66 3.65
CA LEU A 71 -0.85 0.74 3.18
C LEU A 71 -0.53 -0.54 2.43
N LEU A 72 -0.31 -0.43 1.13
CA LEU A 72 0.04 -1.54 0.26
C LEU A 72 1.56 -1.75 0.27
N TYR A 73 1.96 -3.01 0.42
CA TYR A 73 3.34 -3.45 0.29
C TYR A 73 3.44 -4.60 -0.71
N GLY A 74 4.50 -4.58 -1.51
CA GLY A 74 4.91 -5.68 -2.37
C GLY A 74 6.16 -6.36 -1.79
N GLU A 75 6.30 -7.66 -2.00
CA GLU A 75 7.53 -8.41 -1.74
C GLU A 75 8.14 -8.81 -3.09
N ASP A 76 9.41 -8.45 -3.29
CA ASP A 76 10.21 -8.94 -4.40
C ASP A 76 11.62 -9.29 -3.90
N GLY A 77 12.18 -10.40 -4.41
CA GLY A 77 13.48 -10.90 -3.95
C GLY A 77 13.58 -11.14 -2.44
N GLY A 78 12.46 -11.46 -1.77
CA GLY A 78 12.40 -11.65 -0.32
C GLY A 78 12.38 -10.37 0.51
N SER A 79 12.30 -9.20 -0.14
CA SER A 79 12.28 -7.89 0.52
C SER A 79 10.93 -7.19 0.31
N TRP A 80 10.33 -6.74 1.41
CA TRP A 80 9.14 -5.91 1.37
C TRP A 80 9.51 -4.48 0.97
N HIS A 81 8.64 -3.83 0.19
CA HIS A 81 8.75 -2.42 -0.18
C HIS A 81 7.39 -1.75 -0.13
N PHE A 82 7.38 -0.45 0.18
CA PHE A 82 6.16 0.35 0.21
C PHE A 82 5.71 0.68 -1.22
N CYS A 83 4.43 0.41 -1.51
CA CYS A 83 3.87 0.63 -2.82
C CYS A 83 3.00 1.88 -2.92
N SER A 84 2.09 2.04 -1.98
CA SER A 84 1.16 3.17 -1.92
C SER A 84 0.39 3.13 -0.62
N ALA A 85 -0.19 4.26 -0.25
CA ALA A 85 -1.21 4.31 0.78
C ALA A 85 -2.43 5.05 0.28
N GLY A 86 -3.57 4.68 0.82
CA GLY A 86 -4.80 5.43 0.61
C GLY A 86 -5.67 5.46 1.84
N GLN A 87 -6.57 6.42 1.88
CA GLN A 87 -7.57 6.54 2.92
C GLN A 87 -8.88 5.86 2.46
N PHE A 88 -9.58 5.22 3.41
CA PHE A 88 -10.92 4.67 3.17
C PHE A 88 -11.98 5.76 3.06
#